data_AF-A0A2D6KEP1-F1
#
_entry.id   AF-A0A2D6KEP1-F1
#
_cell.length_a   1.000
_cell.length_b   1.000
_cell.length_c   1.000
_cell.angle_alpha   90.00
_cell.angle_beta   90.00
_cell.angle_gamma   90.00
#
_symmetry.space_group_name_H-M   'P 1'
#
loop_
_entity.id
_entity.type
_entity.pdbx_description
1 polymer ?
#
loop_
_entity_poly.entity_id
_entity_poly.type
_entity_poly.pdbx_seq_one_letter_code
_entity_poly.pdbx_strand_id
1 'polypeptide(L)'
;MKKEENIDKIYLSEESINTIVNKIKHLYFNDLKKTSHYKYSLLRRNTDEDLLKECFVQFDKIKMVLYRTRTSGYNSYDFIYVIDKTKYITYSIHFDKKPYQILNAIVSNRIFDNYREYLTKTYPEKLI
;
A
#
# COMPACT_ATOMS: atom_id res chain seq x y z
N MET A 1 -1.93 20.07 -14.94
CA MET A 1 -1.59 19.34 -13.70
C MET A 1 -0.78 18.11 -14.09
N LYS A 2 0.53 18.08 -13.76
CA LYS A 2 1.35 16.87 -14.00
C LYS A 2 0.82 15.78 -13.05
N LYS A 3 0.50 14.59 -13.56
CA LYS A 3 0.23 13.42 -12.72
C LYS A 3 1.52 13.14 -11.94
N GLU A 4 1.53 13.45 -10.65
CA GLU A 4 2.73 13.33 -9.80
C GLU A 4 3.11 11.86 -9.52
N GLU A 5 2.21 10.93 -9.86
CA GLU A 5 2.36 9.50 -9.62
C GLU A 5 1.67 8.69 -10.73
N ASN A 6 2.31 7.61 -11.18
CA ASN A 6 1.72 6.64 -12.11
C ASN A 6 1.64 5.26 -11.46
N ILE A 7 0.54 4.55 -11.70
CA ILE A 7 0.43 3.13 -11.39
C ILE A 7 1.03 2.38 -12.57
N ASP A 8 2.11 1.65 -12.33
CA ASP A 8 2.83 0.94 -13.38
C ASP A 8 2.50 -0.55 -13.39
N LYS A 9 2.17 -1.14 -12.23
CA LYS A 9 1.79 -2.55 -12.11
C LYS A 9 0.75 -2.75 -11.03
N ILE A 10 -0.17 -3.67 -11.25
CA ILE A 10 -1.23 -4.08 -10.34
C ILE A 10 -1.16 -5.59 -10.20
N TYR A 11 -0.79 -6.07 -9.02
CA TYR A 11 -0.65 -7.48 -8.69
C TYR A 11 -1.92 -7.96 -7.99
N LEU A 12 -2.59 -8.95 -8.59
CA LEU A 12 -3.86 -9.49 -8.09
C LEU A 12 -3.80 -10.99 -7.81
N SER A 13 -2.95 -11.73 -8.50
CA SER A 13 -2.79 -13.16 -8.27
C SER A 13 -2.08 -13.41 -6.94
N GLU A 14 -2.47 -14.48 -6.25
CA GLU A 14 -1.85 -14.87 -4.98
C GLU A 14 -0.33 -15.11 -5.14
N GLU A 15 0.09 -15.74 -6.23
CA GLU A 15 1.50 -15.99 -6.53
C GLU A 15 2.33 -14.69 -6.64
N SER A 16 1.84 -13.72 -7.40
CA SER A 16 2.54 -12.46 -7.59
C SER A 16 2.56 -11.61 -6.32
N ILE A 17 1.45 -11.59 -5.57
CA ILE A 17 1.38 -10.94 -4.27
C ILE A 17 2.37 -11.58 -3.30
N ASN A 18 2.37 -12.91 -3.16
CA ASN A 18 3.26 -13.63 -2.26
C ASN A 18 4.74 -13.40 -2.60
N THR A 19 5.08 -13.29 -3.88
CA THR A 19 6.44 -12.95 -4.32
C THR A 19 6.90 -11.59 -3.79
N ILE A 20 6.01 -10.59 -3.73
CA ILE A 20 6.33 -9.26 -3.20
C ILE A 20 6.28 -9.26 -1.68
N VAL A 21 5.27 -9.87 -1.07
CA VAL A 21 5.10 -9.98 0.39
C VAL A 21 6.32 -10.65 1.05
N ASN A 22 6.88 -11.68 0.41
CA ASN A 22 8.09 -12.34 0.89
C ASN A 22 9.29 -11.38 1.04
N LYS A 23 9.31 -10.27 0.31
CA LYS A 23 10.35 -9.23 0.42
C LYS A 23 10.18 -8.34 1.65
N ILE A 24 8.97 -8.25 2.21
CA ILE A 24 8.67 -7.34 3.34
C ILE A 24 8.28 -8.07 4.64
N LYS A 25 8.03 -9.39 4.59
CA LYS A 25 7.55 -10.16 5.77
C LYS A 25 8.46 -10.14 6.99
N HIS A 26 9.72 -9.78 6.81
CA HIS A 26 10.73 -9.67 7.88
C HIS A 26 10.76 -8.27 8.52
N LEU A 27 9.97 -7.33 8.03
CA LEU A 27 9.94 -5.95 8.50
C LEU A 27 8.90 -5.80 9.61
N TYR A 28 9.20 -4.93 10.58
CA TYR A 28 8.25 -4.49 11.59
C TYR A 28 7.85 -3.04 11.33
N PHE A 29 6.60 -2.71 11.65
CA PHE A 29 6.04 -1.37 11.43
C PHE A 29 6.88 -0.26 12.10
N ASN A 30 7.43 -0.54 13.27
CA ASN A 30 8.24 0.41 14.02
C ASN A 30 9.61 0.67 13.39
N ASP A 31 10.18 -0.31 12.67
CA ASP A 31 11.50 -0.23 12.04
C ASP A 31 11.46 0.58 10.74
N LEU A 32 10.27 0.77 10.17
CA LEU A 32 10.09 1.60 8.97
C LEU A 32 10.27 3.07 9.32
N LYS A 33 11.17 3.74 8.57
CA LYS A 33 11.33 5.19 8.63
C LYS A 33 10.03 5.84 8.16
N LYS A 34 9.40 6.61 9.05
CA LYS A 34 8.16 7.33 8.79
C LYS A 34 8.49 8.67 8.12
N THR A 35 8.01 8.86 6.90
CA THR A 35 8.21 10.13 6.20
C THR A 35 7.42 11.27 6.85
N SER A 36 7.78 12.51 6.57
CA SER A 36 6.98 13.68 6.98
C SER A 36 5.57 13.60 6.41
N HIS A 37 5.40 13.13 5.17
CA HIS A 37 4.10 12.96 4.53
C HIS A 37 3.18 11.97 5.28
N TYR A 38 3.74 10.86 5.75
CA TYR A 38 3.03 9.91 6.62
C TYR A 38 2.50 10.60 7.88
N LYS A 39 3.34 11.36 8.59
CA LYS A 39 2.95 12.07 9.81
C LYS A 39 1.83 13.08 9.55
N TYR A 40 1.91 13.85 8.47
CA TYR A 40 0.84 14.77 8.08
C TYR A 40 -0.45 14.05 7.73
N SER A 41 -0.37 12.90 7.05
CA SER A 41 -1.55 12.12 6.65
C SER A 41 -2.26 11.50 7.85
N LEU A 42 -1.52 10.97 8.83
CA LEU A 42 -2.07 10.48 10.10
C LEU A 42 -2.85 11.58 10.84
N LEU A 43 -2.19 12.73 11.07
CA LEU A 43 -2.77 13.85 11.81
C LEU A 43 -4.04 14.41 11.16
N ARG A 44 -4.07 14.48 9.82
CA ARG A 44 -5.24 15.01 9.09
C ARG A 44 -6.40 14.04 9.00
N ARG A 45 -6.17 12.73 9.13
CA ARG A 45 -7.18 11.69 8.90
C ARG A 45 -7.70 11.04 10.18
N ASN A 46 -7.20 11.46 11.35
CA ASN A 46 -7.48 10.84 12.64
C ASN A 46 -7.29 9.31 12.60
N THR A 47 -6.25 8.88 11.87
CA THR A 47 -5.95 7.47 11.66
C THR A 47 -5.35 6.89 12.94
N ASP A 48 -5.94 5.82 13.44
CA ASP A 48 -5.43 5.05 14.59
C ASP A 48 -4.13 4.33 14.22
N GLU A 49 -2.99 4.80 14.76
CA GLU A 49 -1.67 4.21 14.50
C GLU A 49 -1.50 2.84 15.16
N ASP A 50 -2.21 2.56 16.26
CA ASP A 50 -2.18 1.25 16.91
C ASP A 50 -2.86 0.20 16.02
N LEU A 51 -4.01 0.55 15.42
CA LEU A 51 -4.66 -0.27 14.40
C LEU A 51 -3.72 -0.57 13.21
N LEU A 52 -2.99 0.45 12.73
CA LEU A 52 -2.04 0.27 11.64
C LEU A 52 -0.92 -0.71 12.02
N LYS A 53 -0.37 -0.54 13.22
CA LYS A 53 0.71 -1.39 13.73
C LYS A 53 0.25 -2.84 13.89
N GLU A 54 -0.95 -3.06 14.43
CA GLU A 54 -1.54 -4.39 14.61
C GLU A 54 -1.80 -5.08 13.26
N CYS A 55 -2.33 -4.33 12.29
CA CYS A 55 -2.67 -4.88 10.98
C CYS A 55 -1.45 -5.14 10.09
N PHE A 56 -0.34 -4.41 10.28
CA PHE A 56 0.83 -4.46 9.41
C PHE A 56 1.43 -5.87 9.25
N VAL A 57 1.41 -6.68 10.31
CA VAL A 57 1.99 -8.04 10.30
C VAL A 57 1.05 -9.10 9.72
N GLN A 58 -0.19 -8.75 9.40
CA GLN A 58 -1.24 -9.67 8.92
C GLN A 58 -1.16 -9.81 7.39
N PHE A 59 -0.03 -10.30 6.90
CA PHE A 59 0.29 -10.34 5.47
C PHE A 59 -0.69 -11.16 4.62
N ASP A 60 -1.39 -12.13 5.23
CA ASP A 60 -2.47 -12.93 4.62
C ASP A 60 -3.70 -12.10 4.20
N LYS A 61 -3.88 -10.92 4.82
CA LYS A 61 -4.94 -9.96 4.49
C LYS A 61 -4.63 -9.13 3.26
N ILE A 62 -3.41 -9.20 2.72
CA ILE A 62 -3.06 -8.49 1.49
C ILE A 62 -3.77 -9.14 0.31
N LYS A 63 -4.65 -8.39 -0.36
CA LYS A 63 -5.41 -8.88 -1.53
C LYS A 63 -5.05 -8.19 -2.85
N MET A 64 -4.22 -7.16 -2.79
CA MET A 64 -3.71 -6.46 -3.97
C MET A 64 -2.45 -5.69 -3.59
N VAL A 65 -1.51 -5.61 -4.53
CA VAL A 65 -0.35 -4.73 -4.43
C VAL A 65 -0.28 -3.85 -5.67
N LEU A 66 -0.07 -2.55 -5.50
CA LEU A 66 0.19 -1.64 -6.62
C LEU A 66 1.65 -1.21 -6.58
N TYR A 67 2.33 -1.24 -7.72
CA TYR A 67 3.63 -0.60 -7.87
C TYR A 67 3.47 0.75 -8.56
N ARG A 68 4.00 1.79 -7.93
CA ARG A 68 3.88 3.18 -8.38
C ARG A 68 5.25 3.80 -8.54
N THR A 69 5.46 4.47 -9.66
CA THR A 69 6.60 5.37 -9.85
C THR A 69 6.14 6.80 -9.64
N ARG A 70 6.84 7.52 -8.76
CA ARG A 70 6.63 8.95 -8.54
C ARG A 70 7.62 9.74 -9.37
N THR A 71 7.21 10.90 -9.86
CA THR A 71 8.10 11.82 -10.60
C THR A 71 9.26 12.35 -9.75
N SER A 72 9.13 12.31 -8.42
CA SER A 72 10.19 12.64 -7.46
C SER A 72 11.30 11.59 -7.36
N GLY A 73 11.22 10.48 -8.12
CA GLY A 73 12.22 9.42 -8.17
C GLY A 73 12.07 8.33 -7.10
N TYR A 74 11.03 8.41 -6.27
CA TYR A 74 10.69 7.36 -5.30
C TYR A 74 9.64 6.41 -5.89
N ASN A 75 9.97 5.13 -5.94
CA ASN A 75 9.00 4.09 -6.24
C ASN A 75 8.35 3.62 -4.94
N SER A 76 7.11 3.17 -5.00
CA SER A 76 6.44 2.61 -3.83
C SER A 76 5.56 1.44 -4.20
N TYR A 77 5.43 0.52 -3.23
CA TYR A 77 4.45 -0.54 -3.27
C TYR A 77 3.32 -0.18 -2.31
N ASP A 78 2.11 -0.10 -2.84
CA ASP A 78 0.89 0.08 -2.06
C ASP A 78 0.32 -1.31 -1.76
N PHE A 79 0.50 -1.77 -0.53
CA PHE A 79 -0.05 -3.03 -0.04
C PHE A 79 -1.45 -2.80 0.51
N ILE A 80 -2.43 -3.52 -0.04
CA ILE A 80 -3.85 -3.31 0.31
C ILE A 80 -4.34 -4.50 1.15
N TYR A 81 -4.52 -4.22 2.44
CA TYR A 81 -4.98 -5.16 3.45
C TYR A 81 -6.48 -5.06 3.59
N VAL A 82 -7.21 -6.12 3.28
CA VAL A 82 -8.66 -6.17 3.48
C VAL A 82 -8.93 -6.58 4.92
N ILE A 83 -9.48 -5.66 5.72
CA ILE A 83 -9.75 -5.90 7.14
C ILE A 83 -11.10 -6.58 7.29
N ASP A 84 -12.10 -6.07 6.59
CA ASP A 84 -13.46 -6.61 6.53
C ASP A 84 -14.14 -6.19 5.20
N LYS A 85 -15.42 -6.55 5.03
CA LYS A 85 -16.19 -6.29 3.81
C LYS A 85 -16.33 -4.79 3.46
N THR A 86 -16.13 -3.90 4.43
CA THR A 86 -16.37 -2.46 4.32
C THR A 86 -15.12 -1.62 4.52
N LYS A 87 -13.99 -2.25 4.86
CA LYS A 87 -12.76 -1.53 5.25
C LYS A 87 -11.51 -2.23 4.74
N TYR A 88 -10.60 -1.42 4.22
CA TYR A 88 -9.24 -1.85 3.91
C TYR A 88 -8.22 -0.79 4.30
N ILE A 89 -6.97 -1.22 4.45
CA ILE A 89 -5.83 -0.34 4.74
C ILE A 89 -4.85 -0.39 3.57
N THR A 90 -4.36 0.77 3.15
CA THR A 90 -3.29 0.88 2.15
C THR A 90 -2.02 1.33 2.84
N TYR A 91 -0.97 0.52 2.78
CA TYR A 91 0.38 0.89 3.20
C TYR A 91 1.25 1.15 1.97
N SER A 92 1.70 2.39 1.80
CA SER A 92 2.65 2.76 0.75
C SER A 92 4.07 2.66 1.29
N ILE A 93 4.84 1.69 0.81
CA ILE A 93 6.17 1.37 1.32
C ILE A 93 7.21 1.50 0.21
N HIS A 94 8.31 2.18 0.51
CA HIS A 94 9.53 2.15 -0.28
C HIS A 94 10.53 1.20 0.37
N PHE A 95 10.81 0.06 -0.27
CA PHE A 95 11.74 -0.94 0.24
C PHE A 95 12.84 -1.36 -0.74
N ASP A 96 12.98 -0.66 -1.87
CA ASP A 96 14.05 -0.95 -2.85
C ASP A 96 15.44 -0.51 -2.32
N LYS A 97 15.49 0.48 -1.42
CA LYS A 97 16.72 0.98 -0.79
C LYS A 97 16.54 1.20 0.70
N LYS A 98 17.60 0.96 1.47
CA LYS A 98 17.64 1.27 2.90
C LYS A 98 17.90 2.78 3.13
N PRO A 99 17.35 3.37 4.20
CA PRO A 99 16.39 2.76 5.13
C PRO A 99 15.04 2.56 4.46
N TYR A 100 14.38 1.43 4.75
CA TYR A 100 13.02 1.18 4.26
C TYR A 100 12.05 2.17 4.90
N GLN A 101 11.07 2.63 4.12
CA GLN A 101 10.25 3.77 4.50
C GLN A 101 8.77 3.48 4.31
N ILE A 102 7.98 3.94 5.28
CA ILE A 102 6.54 4.07 5.11
C ILE A 102 6.26 5.50 4.64
N LEU A 103 5.81 5.59 3.39
CA LEU A 103 5.46 6.86 2.75
C LEU A 103 4.07 7.31 3.20
N ASN A 104 3.14 6.36 3.31
CA ASN A 104 1.77 6.62 3.76
C ASN A 104 1.11 5.35 4.32
N ALA A 105 0.11 5.54 5.17
CA ALA A 105 -0.81 4.51 5.62
C ALA A 105 -2.20 5.10 5.76
N ILE A 106 -3.18 4.55 5.03
CA ILE A 106 -4.53 5.10 4.99
C ILE A 106 -5.55 3.99 5.22
N VAL A 107 -6.42 4.19 6.21
CA VAL A 107 -7.64 3.41 6.37
C VAL A 107 -8.70 3.96 5.40
N SER A 108 -9.31 3.08 4.62
CA SER A 108 -10.41 3.39 3.71
C SER A 108 -11.67 2.66 4.15
N ASN A 109 -12.72 3.42 4.48
CA ASN A 109 -14.05 2.89 4.80
C ASN A 109 -14.87 2.72 3.51
N ARG A 110 -14.45 1.79 2.65
CA ARG A 110 -15.17 1.43 1.42
C ARG A 110 -14.91 -0.04 1.07
N ILE A 111 -15.83 -0.60 0.30
CA ILE A 111 -15.78 -2.00 -0.17
C ILE A 111 -14.57 -2.17 -1.10
N PHE A 112 -13.68 -3.11 -0.75
CA PHE A 112 -12.45 -3.37 -1.51
C PHE A 112 -12.74 -3.83 -2.94
N ASP A 113 -13.74 -4.68 -3.15
CA ASP A 113 -14.04 -5.22 -4.48
C ASP A 113 -14.41 -4.13 -5.49
N ASN A 114 -15.16 -3.11 -5.07
CA ASN A 114 -15.49 -1.95 -5.91
C ASN A 114 -14.22 -1.17 -6.30
N TYR A 115 -13.28 -1.02 -5.37
CA TYR A 115 -12.01 -0.35 -5.63
C TYR A 115 -11.13 -1.16 -6.58
N ARG A 116 -11.05 -2.48 -6.39
CA ARG A 116 -10.35 -3.41 -7.28
C ARG A 116 -10.94 -3.34 -8.68
N GLU A 117 -12.25 -3.45 -8.83
CA GLU A 117 -12.93 -3.40 -10.12
C GLU A 117 -12.70 -2.08 -10.86
N TYR A 118 -12.75 -0.96 -10.13
CA TYR A 118 -12.41 0.34 -10.70
C TYR A 118 -10.98 0.36 -11.27
N LEU A 119 -10.01 -0.15 -10.52
CA LEU A 119 -8.62 -0.19 -10.97
C LEU A 119 -8.41 -1.11 -12.17
N THR A 120 -9.01 -2.31 -12.18
CA THR A 120 -8.88 -3.24 -13.31
C THR A 120 -9.52 -2.70 -14.59
N LYS A 121 -10.62 -1.95 -14.48
CA LYS A 121 -11.25 -1.25 -15.62
C LYS A 121 -10.44 -0.04 -16.10
N THR A 122 -9.82 0.69 -15.18
CA THR A 122 -9.11 1.93 -15.49
C THR A 122 -7.70 1.66 -16.04
N TYR A 123 -7.05 0.58 -15.59
CA TYR A 123 -5.67 0.23 -15.93
C TYR A 123 -5.51 -1.24 -16.35
N PRO A 124 -6.29 -1.73 -17.34
CA PRO A 124 -6.26 -3.14 -17.74
C PRO A 124 -4.88 -3.58 -18.23
N GLU A 125 -4.12 -2.68 -18.85
CA GLU A 125 -2.78 -2.93 -19.37
C GLU A 125 -1.68 -3.00 -18.28
N LYS A 126 -2.05 -2.71 -17.02
CA LYS A 126 -1.13 -2.72 -15.87
C LYS A 126 -1.29 -3.96 -14.99
N LEU A 127 -2.24 -4.83 -15.31
CA LEU A 127 -2.49 -6.06 -14.57
C LEU A 127 -1.34 -7.06 -14.77
N ILE A 128 -0.86 -7.63 -13.66
CA ILE A 128 0.16 -8.69 -13.61
C ILE A 128 -0.45 -9.92 -12.93
#